data_AF-A0A1I4IA47-F1
#
_entry.id   AF-A0A1I4IA47-F1
#
_cell.length_a   1.000
_cell.length_b   1.000
_cell.length_c   1.000
_cell.angle_alpha   90.00
_cell.angle_beta   90.00
_cell.angle_gamma   90.00
#
_symmetry.space_group_name_H-M   'P 1'
#
loop_
_entity.id
_entity.type
_entity.pdbx_description
1 polymer ?
#
loop_
_entity_poly.entity_id
_entity_poly.type
_entity_poly.pdbx_seq_one_letter_code
_entity_poly.pdbx_strand_id
1 'polypeptide(L)'
;MTIDNQFISNLVFQIFKLHYATENLLLSGQNVPIEYTNAIADAIELINETLNLQHTSDELILNLRSKPCSYALCSKIEYWEHNISAFLPAINKNCVKYKIALWIQGDDVQLAEFILNKISACIIDLIAISDTIDSQQSICINNMTVPFIPLNQLNSSMADYVILIKHDISYTESVKILEKKGFYEKNIISYKTICVPHFSFEKYKLLKESKLSILSLNCAGGIISHLFTLPFRSPFVNMFMNELDFLTLLEKNPMKSLSGELSLIDVGTNNNLGIDYPIFELNGFKIHMNHYSDFTYAKNKWYERMQRINWYNLLIIMYTDKKETLERFDKLPFAKKICFVPFESDLASAFSFNKNELSTTSKTWQVANSISMGKIALYDLWDILLYGKKTKLS
;
A
#
# COMPACT_ATOMS: atom_id res chain seq x y z
N MET A 1 18.54 -0.99 30.76
CA MET A 1 17.15 -0.72 30.33
C MET A 1 17.04 -1.33 28.95
N THR A 2 16.39 -2.48 28.82
CA THR A 2 16.13 -3.10 27.51
C THR A 2 15.20 -2.17 26.75
N ILE A 3 15.76 -1.41 25.81
CA ILE A 3 15.00 -0.64 24.83
C ILE A 3 14.02 -1.61 24.17
N ASP A 4 12.73 -1.28 24.20
CA ASP A 4 11.73 -2.08 23.49
C ASP A 4 11.95 -1.88 21.99
N ASN A 5 12.80 -2.74 21.43
CA ASN A 5 13.17 -2.72 20.03
C ASN A 5 11.94 -2.83 19.10
N GLN A 6 10.84 -3.42 19.58
CA GLN A 6 9.59 -3.51 18.84
C GLN A 6 8.91 -2.14 18.75
N PHE A 7 8.93 -1.37 19.85
CA PHE A 7 8.40 -0.01 19.90
C PHE A 7 9.14 0.94 18.93
N ILE A 8 10.48 0.92 18.95
CA ILE A 8 11.29 1.73 18.04
C ILE A 8 11.06 1.31 16.59
N SER A 9 11.05 0.01 16.31
CA SER A 9 10.77 -0.49 14.97
C SER A 9 9.39 -0.06 14.46
N ASN A 10 8.39 -0.02 15.33
CA ASN A 10 7.06 0.45 14.98
C ASN A 10 7.05 1.96 14.69
N LEU A 11 7.77 2.76 15.48
CA LEU A 11 7.77 4.21 15.33
C LEU A 11 8.56 4.68 14.10
N VAL A 12 9.74 4.10 13.87
CA VAL A 12 10.51 4.30 12.64
C VAL A 12 9.65 3.95 11.43
N PHE A 13 8.85 2.90 11.56
CA PHE A 13 7.97 2.46 10.50
C PHE A 13 6.76 3.40 10.24
N GLN A 14 6.27 4.11 11.24
CA GLN A 14 5.27 5.18 11.05
C GLN A 14 5.87 6.37 10.29
N ILE A 15 7.13 6.72 10.57
CA ILE A 15 7.84 7.78 9.86
C ILE A 15 7.95 7.45 8.38
N PHE A 16 8.42 6.24 8.04
CA PHE A 16 8.47 5.77 6.65
C PHE A 16 7.11 5.84 5.94
N LYS A 17 6.04 5.45 6.64
CA LYS A 17 4.69 5.50 6.09
C LYS A 17 4.25 6.92 5.79
N LEU A 18 4.45 7.84 6.71
CA LEU A 18 4.10 9.25 6.55
C LEU A 18 5.00 9.93 5.52
N HIS A 19 6.28 9.58 5.47
CA HIS A 19 7.23 10.09 4.50
C HIS A 19 6.84 9.64 3.08
N TYR A 20 6.63 8.34 2.88
CA TYR A 20 6.14 7.79 1.62
C TYR A 20 4.77 8.37 1.25
N ALA A 21 3.88 8.57 2.22
CA ALA A 21 2.59 9.16 1.98
C ALA A 21 2.67 10.59 1.47
N THR A 22 3.63 11.34 1.99
CA THR A 22 3.99 12.70 1.64
C THR A 22 4.58 12.76 0.23
N GLU A 23 5.51 11.87 -0.11
CA GLU A 23 6.11 11.77 -1.44
C GLU A 23 5.07 11.49 -2.53
N ASN A 24 4.13 10.55 -2.30
CA ASN A 24 3.08 10.27 -3.28
C ASN A 24 2.11 11.45 -3.49
N LEU A 25 1.83 12.22 -2.43
CA LEU A 25 1.00 13.42 -2.57
C LEU A 25 1.70 14.43 -3.47
N LEU A 26 2.99 14.69 -3.22
CA LEU A 26 3.82 15.54 -4.07
C LEU A 26 3.86 15.05 -5.53
N LEU A 27 4.07 13.76 -5.76
CA LEU A 27 4.09 13.15 -7.10
C LEU A 27 2.73 13.25 -7.81
N SER A 28 1.63 13.18 -7.05
CA SER A 28 0.27 13.34 -7.58
C SER A 28 -0.17 14.80 -7.75
N GLY A 29 0.74 15.77 -7.54
CA GLY A 29 0.43 17.20 -7.58
C GLY A 29 -0.51 17.67 -6.47
N GLN A 30 -0.67 16.87 -5.41
CA GLN A 30 -1.51 17.17 -4.26
C GLN A 30 -0.69 17.85 -3.17
N ASN A 31 -1.29 18.81 -2.46
CA ASN A 31 -0.68 19.42 -1.29
C ASN A 31 -0.50 18.37 -0.18
N VAL A 32 0.66 18.41 0.47
CA VAL A 32 0.95 17.58 1.64
C VAL A 32 0.34 18.25 2.88
N PRO A 33 -0.55 17.57 3.61
CA PRO A 33 -1.08 18.09 4.86
C PRO A 33 0.04 18.32 5.90
N ILE A 34 0.04 19.45 6.58
CA ILE A 34 1.08 19.80 7.57
C ILE A 34 1.11 18.79 8.74
N GLU A 35 -0.01 18.12 9.00
CA GLU A 35 -0.12 17.06 10.00
C GLU A 35 0.83 15.90 9.71
N TYR A 36 1.17 15.66 8.44
CA TYR A 36 2.06 14.57 8.06
C TYR A 36 3.51 14.91 8.44
N THR A 37 3.96 16.13 8.16
CA THR A 37 5.31 16.56 8.51
C THR A 37 5.47 16.74 10.02
N ASN A 38 4.42 17.20 10.71
CA ASN A 38 4.39 17.26 12.17
C ASN A 38 4.46 15.86 12.81
N ALA A 39 3.66 14.90 12.33
CA ALA A 39 3.70 13.53 12.85
C ALA A 39 5.05 12.84 12.60
N ILE A 40 5.73 13.16 11.49
CA ILE A 40 7.12 12.72 11.27
C ILE A 40 8.06 13.36 12.30
N ALA A 41 7.96 14.67 12.54
CA ALA A 41 8.79 15.37 13.51
C ALA A 41 8.62 14.82 14.94
N ASP A 42 7.37 14.60 15.37
CA ASP A 42 7.05 14.08 16.71
C ASP A 42 7.61 12.66 16.89
N ALA A 43 7.52 11.82 15.86
CA ALA A 43 8.08 10.47 15.91
C ALA A 43 9.62 10.49 15.91
N ILE A 44 10.26 11.41 15.17
CA ILE A 44 11.72 11.60 15.19
C ILE A 44 12.20 11.99 16.60
N GLU A 45 11.55 12.96 17.24
CA GLU A 45 11.85 13.39 18.61
C GLU A 45 11.78 12.22 19.59
N LEU A 46 10.68 11.45 19.54
CA LEU A 46 10.48 10.32 20.45
C LEU A 46 11.53 9.21 20.26
N ILE A 47 11.95 8.94 19.02
CA ILE A 47 13.02 7.98 18.75
C ILE A 47 14.37 8.49 19.26
N ASN A 48 14.69 9.76 19.07
CA ASN A 48 15.93 10.34 19.59
C ASN A 48 15.98 10.25 21.13
N GLU A 49 14.87 10.56 21.81
CA GLU A 49 14.77 10.41 23.26
C GLU A 49 14.96 8.95 23.68
N THR A 50 14.31 8.01 22.99
CA THR A 50 14.35 6.57 23.33
C THR A 50 15.74 5.97 23.09
N LEU A 51 16.44 6.40 22.04
CA LEU A 51 17.80 5.94 21.70
C LEU A 51 18.91 6.80 22.33
N ASN A 52 18.54 7.83 23.08
CA ASN A 52 19.46 8.79 23.70
C ASN A 52 20.40 9.48 22.67
N LEU A 53 19.86 9.78 21.48
CA LEU A 53 20.55 10.45 20.37
C LEU A 53 20.37 11.97 20.52
N GLN A 54 21.30 12.63 21.22
CA GLN A 54 21.23 14.08 21.42
C GLN A 54 21.64 14.85 20.15
N HIS A 55 20.81 15.84 19.76
CA HIS A 55 21.10 16.91 18.79
C HIS A 55 21.35 16.53 17.31
N THR A 56 21.13 15.28 16.90
CA THR A 56 21.42 14.85 15.52
C THR A 56 20.35 15.20 14.48
N SER A 57 19.16 15.65 14.90
CA SER A 57 18.05 15.94 13.96
C SER A 57 17.24 17.20 14.28
N ASP A 58 17.74 18.10 15.13
CA ASP A 58 17.03 19.31 15.56
C ASP A 58 16.69 20.21 14.36
N GLU A 59 17.60 20.31 13.37
CA GLU A 59 17.36 21.07 12.13
C GLU A 59 16.28 20.42 11.25
N LEU A 60 16.24 19.09 11.19
CA LEU A 60 15.22 18.36 10.43
C LEU A 60 13.84 18.55 11.07
N ILE A 61 13.74 18.36 12.38
CA ILE A 61 12.52 18.60 13.16
C ILE A 61 12.03 20.04 12.93
N LEU A 62 12.92 21.02 13.01
CA LEU A 62 12.57 22.42 12.80
C LEU A 62 12.05 22.68 11.37
N ASN A 63 12.68 22.08 10.35
CA ASN A 63 12.23 22.19 8.97
C ASN A 63 10.87 21.51 8.75
N LEU A 64 10.62 20.36 9.37
CA LEU A 64 9.34 19.62 9.31
C LEU A 64 8.17 20.41 9.90
N ARG A 65 8.43 21.16 10.97
CA ARG A 65 7.42 21.97 11.66
C ARG A 65 7.17 23.34 11.01
N SER A 66 8.12 23.87 10.23
CA SER A 66 8.10 25.27 9.78
C SER A 66 7.89 25.47 8.27
N LYS A 67 8.11 24.45 7.44
CA LYS A 67 8.06 24.57 5.98
C LYS A 67 7.03 23.64 5.35
N PRO A 68 6.34 24.06 4.28
CA PRO A 68 5.55 23.15 3.46
C PRO A 68 6.43 22.00 2.96
N CYS A 69 5.89 20.79 2.92
CA CYS A 69 6.69 19.67 2.46
C CYS A 69 7.10 19.86 1.00
N SER A 70 8.37 19.55 0.73
CA SER A 70 9.00 19.67 -0.58
C SER A 70 9.90 18.47 -0.81
N TYR A 71 10.30 18.23 -2.05
CA TYR A 71 11.27 17.19 -2.37
C TYR A 71 12.57 17.31 -1.55
N ALA A 72 13.05 18.55 -1.33
CA ALA A 72 14.22 18.80 -0.49
C ALA A 72 14.01 18.40 0.98
N LEU A 73 12.78 18.53 1.50
CA LEU A 73 12.45 18.10 2.85
C LEU A 73 12.33 16.58 2.94
N CYS A 74 11.72 15.94 1.94
CA CYS A 74 11.68 14.48 1.80
C CYS A 74 13.08 13.87 1.84
N SER A 75 14.03 14.42 1.07
CA SER A 75 15.42 13.96 1.09
C SER A 75 16.10 14.08 2.46
N LYS A 76 15.71 15.07 3.30
CA LYS A 76 16.23 15.16 4.67
C LYS A 76 15.59 14.13 5.61
N ILE A 77 14.33 13.75 5.39
CA ILE A 77 13.66 12.68 6.14
C ILE A 77 14.28 11.33 5.80
N GLU A 78 14.49 11.06 4.50
CA GLU A 78 15.25 9.91 3.97
C GLU A 78 16.63 9.77 4.66
N TYR A 79 17.37 10.87 4.76
CA TYR A 79 18.67 10.88 5.41
C TYR A 79 18.61 10.51 6.90
N TRP A 80 17.58 10.97 7.61
CA TRP A 80 17.39 10.62 9.02
C TRP A 80 16.96 9.16 9.19
N GLU A 81 16.04 8.69 8.35
CA GLU A 81 15.59 7.31 8.27
C GLU A 81 16.75 6.33 8.05
N HIS A 82 17.72 6.71 7.23
CA HIS A 82 18.95 5.94 7.02
C HIS A 82 19.76 5.79 8.30
N ASN A 83 20.02 6.89 9.03
CA ASN A 83 20.81 6.88 10.27
C ASN A 83 20.15 6.06 11.39
N ILE A 84 18.82 6.00 11.42
CA ILE A 84 18.09 5.28 12.47
C ILE A 84 17.97 3.78 12.23
N SER A 85 18.08 3.36 10.96
CA SER A 85 17.96 1.96 10.56
C SER A 85 19.04 1.04 11.15
N ALA A 86 20.22 1.60 11.48
CA ALA A 86 21.32 0.90 12.15
C ALA A 86 20.96 0.41 13.58
N PHE A 87 19.90 0.96 14.18
CA PHE A 87 19.45 0.62 15.53
C PHE A 87 18.30 -0.40 15.55
N LEU A 88 17.80 -0.85 14.39
CA LEU A 88 16.73 -1.83 14.30
C LEU A 88 17.29 -3.27 14.36
N PRO A 89 16.86 -4.13 15.29
CA PRO A 89 17.29 -5.53 15.27
C PRO A 89 16.65 -6.31 14.12
N ALA A 90 17.43 -7.21 13.52
CA ALA A 90 16.99 -8.13 12.49
C ALA A 90 15.82 -9.02 12.99
N ILE A 91 14.66 -8.89 12.35
CA ILE A 91 13.48 -9.72 12.63
C ILE A 91 13.60 -11.06 11.87
N ASN A 92 13.28 -12.16 12.55
CA ASN A 92 13.14 -13.55 12.08
C ASN A 92 14.40 -14.43 11.89
N LYS A 93 14.85 -15.09 12.96
CA LYS A 93 15.90 -16.13 12.91
C LYS A 93 15.48 -17.46 12.21
N ASN A 94 14.19 -17.70 11.96
CA ASN A 94 13.66 -18.92 11.31
C ASN A 94 12.97 -18.62 9.97
N CYS A 95 13.63 -17.90 9.07
CA CYS A 95 13.09 -17.61 7.73
C CYS A 95 13.63 -18.59 6.68
N VAL A 96 12.76 -19.02 5.75
CA VAL A 96 13.21 -19.63 4.49
C VAL A 96 14.13 -18.64 3.77
N LYS A 97 15.24 -19.15 3.24
CA LYS A 97 16.23 -18.33 2.56
C LYS A 97 15.96 -18.27 1.05
N TYR A 98 16.15 -17.09 0.46
CA TYR A 98 15.90 -16.79 -0.94
C TYR A 98 17.09 -16.06 -1.59
N LYS A 99 17.32 -16.35 -2.86
CA LYS A 99 18.15 -15.55 -3.74
C LYS A 99 17.34 -14.33 -4.20
N ILE A 100 17.85 -13.13 -3.97
CA ILE A 100 17.15 -11.89 -4.26
C ILE A 100 17.88 -11.14 -5.37
N ALA A 101 17.13 -10.70 -6.38
CA ALA A 101 17.57 -9.70 -7.32
C ALA A 101 16.93 -8.36 -6.95
N LEU A 102 17.73 -7.33 -6.77
CA LEU A 102 17.27 -5.99 -6.48
C LEU A 102 17.38 -5.14 -7.74
N TRP A 103 16.25 -4.80 -8.34
CA TRP A 103 16.22 -3.92 -9.50
C TRP A 103 15.96 -2.50 -9.04
N ILE A 104 16.97 -1.64 -9.20
CA ILE A 104 16.95 -0.26 -8.76
C ILE A 104 16.96 0.62 -10.00
N GLN A 105 16.00 1.54 -10.07
CA GLN A 105 16.02 2.64 -11.03
C GLN A 105 16.31 3.93 -10.26
N GLY A 106 17.36 4.66 -10.68
CA GLY A 106 17.86 5.85 -9.98
C GLY A 106 18.81 5.54 -8.82
N ASP A 107 19.08 6.55 -8.00
CA ASP A 107 20.15 6.54 -6.99
C ASP A 107 19.67 6.23 -5.54
N ASP A 108 18.49 5.63 -5.38
CA ASP A 108 17.85 5.42 -4.07
C ASP A 108 18.40 4.18 -3.31
N VAL A 109 19.71 4.21 -3.09
CA VAL A 109 20.47 3.15 -2.40
C VAL A 109 20.02 2.99 -0.94
N GLN A 110 19.56 4.06 -0.31
CA GLN A 110 19.12 4.04 1.09
C GLN A 110 17.81 3.26 1.26
N LEU A 111 16.84 3.48 0.36
CA LEU A 111 15.62 2.68 0.33
C LEU A 111 15.93 1.20 0.10
N ALA A 112 16.86 0.90 -0.80
CA ALA A 112 17.35 -0.45 -1.04
C ALA A 112 17.91 -1.10 0.25
N GLU A 113 18.80 -0.43 0.97
CA GLU A 113 19.34 -0.91 2.24
C GLU A 113 18.26 -1.16 3.29
N PHE A 114 17.31 -0.24 3.45
CA PHE A 114 16.20 -0.39 4.38
C PHE A 114 15.37 -1.64 4.09
N ILE A 115 15.01 -1.84 2.82
CA ILE A 115 14.24 -3.00 2.37
C ILE A 115 15.01 -4.28 2.65
N LEU A 116 16.30 -4.32 2.33
CA LEU A 116 17.14 -5.48 2.56
C LEU A 116 17.33 -5.77 4.05
N ASN A 117 17.44 -4.76 4.90
CA ASN A 117 17.51 -4.95 6.36
C ASN A 117 16.26 -5.64 6.90
N LYS A 118 15.06 -5.25 6.42
CA LYS A 118 13.78 -5.89 6.79
C LYS A 118 13.71 -7.38 6.45
N ILE A 119 14.37 -7.80 5.37
CA ILE A 119 14.32 -9.18 4.89
C ILE A 119 15.67 -9.90 5.03
N SER A 120 16.65 -9.29 5.69
CA SER A 120 18.04 -9.74 5.73
C SER A 120 18.17 -11.19 6.21
N ALA A 121 17.36 -11.55 7.20
CA ALA A 121 17.31 -12.91 7.73
C ALA A 121 16.75 -13.95 6.74
N CYS A 122 16.17 -13.53 5.63
CA CYS A 122 15.65 -14.38 4.55
C CYS A 122 16.54 -14.37 3.30
N ILE A 123 17.67 -13.67 3.28
CA ILE A 123 18.56 -13.62 2.10
C ILE A 123 19.64 -14.71 2.22
N ILE A 124 19.86 -15.47 1.15
CA ILE A 124 21.06 -16.34 0.97
C ILE A 124 22.01 -15.81 -0.10
N ASP A 125 21.48 -15.11 -1.09
CA ASP A 125 22.25 -14.53 -2.19
C ASP A 125 21.57 -13.24 -2.65
N LEU A 126 22.36 -12.26 -3.10
CA LEU A 126 21.87 -10.94 -3.48
C LEU A 126 22.61 -10.42 -4.71
N ILE A 127 21.84 -9.98 -5.70
CA ILE A 127 22.35 -9.36 -6.94
C ILE A 127 21.65 -8.02 -7.12
N ALA A 128 22.40 -6.99 -7.51
CA ALA A 128 21.85 -5.68 -7.86
C ALA A 128 21.76 -5.52 -9.38
N ILE A 129 20.67 -4.95 -9.88
CA ILE A 129 20.43 -4.72 -11.32
C ILE A 129 20.30 -3.22 -11.56
N SER A 130 20.99 -2.71 -12.58
CA SER A 130 20.88 -1.33 -13.05
C SER A 130 20.55 -1.29 -14.55
N ASP A 131 19.76 -0.29 -14.94
CA ASP A 131 19.40 0.00 -16.33
C ASP A 131 20.45 0.85 -17.05
N THR A 132 21.20 1.66 -16.28
CA THR A 132 22.28 2.51 -16.77
C THR A 132 23.59 1.76 -16.58
N ILE A 133 23.99 0.99 -17.59
CA ILE A 133 25.24 0.25 -17.57
C ILE A 133 26.39 1.24 -17.40
N ASP A 134 26.95 1.32 -16.20
CA ASP A 134 28.35 1.62 -16.00
C ASP A 134 28.93 0.62 -15.01
N SER A 135 29.80 -0.25 -15.54
CA SER A 135 30.30 -1.49 -14.93
C SER A 135 31.13 -1.34 -13.64
N GLN A 136 31.14 -0.16 -13.02
CA GLN A 136 31.95 0.15 -11.84
C GLN A 136 31.14 0.45 -10.58
N GLN A 137 29.81 0.46 -10.64
CA GLN A 137 28.99 0.74 -9.46
C GLN A 137 28.73 -0.53 -8.64
N SER A 138 28.70 -0.37 -7.32
CA SER A 138 28.32 -1.40 -6.36
C SER A 138 27.51 -0.77 -5.24
N ILE A 139 26.64 -1.55 -4.59
CA ILE A 139 25.97 -1.13 -3.37
C ILE A 139 26.60 -1.85 -2.19
N CYS A 140 26.87 -1.12 -1.12
CA CYS A 140 27.30 -1.67 0.14
C CYS A 140 26.11 -1.86 1.07
N ILE A 141 25.67 -3.10 1.30
CA ILE A 141 24.63 -3.40 2.30
C ILE A 141 25.23 -4.27 3.40
N ASN A 142 25.16 -3.82 4.66
CA ASN A 142 25.69 -4.55 5.82
C ASN A 142 27.15 -5.02 5.63
N ASN A 143 28.00 -4.13 5.10
CA ASN A 143 29.39 -4.41 4.73
C ASN A 143 29.59 -5.44 3.59
N MET A 144 28.52 -5.83 2.88
CA MET A 144 28.60 -6.62 1.65
C MET A 144 28.55 -5.69 0.45
N THR A 145 29.60 -5.72 -0.37
CA THR A 145 29.64 -5.04 -1.66
C THR A 145 28.96 -5.91 -2.72
N VAL A 146 27.82 -5.48 -3.21
CA VAL A 146 27.06 -6.14 -4.28
C VAL A 146 27.28 -5.38 -5.58
N PRO A 147 27.97 -5.96 -6.59
CA PRO A 147 28.15 -5.30 -7.87
C PRO A 147 26.83 -5.24 -8.63
N PHE A 148 26.64 -4.17 -9.40
CA PHE A 148 25.53 -4.11 -10.34
C PHE A 148 25.81 -4.99 -11.55
N ILE A 149 24.80 -5.75 -11.98
CA ILE A 149 24.78 -6.40 -13.29
C ILE A 149 23.80 -5.70 -14.23
N PRO A 150 24.09 -5.67 -15.53
CA PRO A 150 23.14 -5.22 -16.54
C PRO A 150 21.85 -6.05 -16.51
N LEU A 151 20.69 -5.40 -16.64
CA LEU A 151 19.37 -6.08 -16.74
C LEU A 151 19.33 -7.15 -17.84
N ASN A 152 20.10 -6.99 -18.92
CA ASN A 152 20.11 -7.97 -20.00
C ASN A 152 20.73 -9.32 -19.61
N GLN A 153 21.60 -9.35 -18.60
CA GLN A 153 22.26 -10.54 -18.06
C GLN A 153 21.41 -11.29 -17.03
N LEU A 154 20.41 -10.62 -16.46
CA LEU A 154 19.49 -11.23 -15.49
C LEU A 154 18.70 -12.39 -16.14
N ASN A 155 18.58 -13.51 -15.41
CA ASN A 155 17.67 -14.60 -15.75
C ASN A 155 17.10 -15.25 -14.47
N SER A 156 16.02 -16.01 -14.61
CA SER A 156 15.28 -16.59 -13.47
C SER A 156 16.01 -17.66 -12.67
N SER A 157 17.17 -18.17 -13.11
CA SER A 157 17.99 -19.06 -12.28
C SER A 157 18.84 -18.31 -11.23
N MET A 158 19.01 -17.00 -11.41
CA MET A 158 19.85 -16.15 -10.57
C MET A 158 19.15 -15.68 -9.29
N ALA A 159 17.81 -15.61 -9.30
CA ALA A 159 17.04 -15.14 -8.15
C ALA A 159 15.68 -15.84 -8.04
N ASP A 160 15.24 -16.05 -6.81
CA ASP A 160 13.89 -16.53 -6.50
C ASP A 160 12.87 -15.39 -6.54
N TYR A 161 13.29 -14.18 -6.14
CA TYR A 161 12.48 -12.97 -6.18
C TYR A 161 13.23 -11.79 -6.79
N VAL A 162 12.52 -10.96 -7.54
CA VAL A 162 12.97 -9.65 -7.98
C VAL A 162 12.24 -8.59 -7.18
N ILE A 163 12.98 -7.73 -6.48
CA ILE A 163 12.44 -6.61 -5.73
C ILE A 163 12.61 -5.35 -6.57
N LEU A 164 11.50 -4.66 -6.80
CA LEU A 164 11.42 -3.43 -7.57
C LEU A 164 11.57 -2.23 -6.64
N ILE A 165 12.61 -1.40 -6.83
CA ILE A 165 12.91 -0.19 -6.06
C ILE A 165 12.74 1.04 -6.97
N LYS A 166 11.83 1.94 -6.56
CA LYS A 166 11.58 3.27 -7.15
C LYS A 166 11.68 3.32 -8.69
N HIS A 167 10.71 2.69 -9.36
CA HIS A 167 10.67 2.63 -10.82
C HIS A 167 9.90 3.79 -11.44
N ASP A 168 10.48 4.40 -12.46
CA ASP A 168 9.82 5.41 -13.32
C ASP A 168 8.83 4.76 -14.29
N ILE A 169 8.98 3.46 -14.54
CA ILE A 169 8.03 2.66 -15.32
C ILE A 169 6.99 1.99 -14.43
N SER A 170 5.79 1.79 -14.97
CA SER A 170 4.71 1.12 -14.23
C SER A 170 5.09 -0.30 -13.81
N TYR A 171 4.53 -0.77 -12.69
CA TYR A 171 4.69 -2.17 -12.23
C TYR A 171 4.37 -3.17 -13.34
N THR A 172 3.28 -2.96 -14.09
CA THR A 172 2.88 -3.82 -15.20
C THR A 172 3.95 -3.90 -16.30
N GLU A 173 4.63 -2.80 -16.59
CA GLU A 173 5.71 -2.79 -17.59
C GLU A 173 6.96 -3.51 -17.07
N SER A 174 7.30 -3.29 -15.78
CA SER A 174 8.38 -4.01 -15.10
C SER A 174 8.16 -5.53 -15.15
N VAL A 175 6.92 -5.98 -14.91
CA VAL A 175 6.54 -7.40 -15.01
C VAL A 175 6.79 -7.94 -16.41
N LYS A 176 6.32 -7.26 -17.47
CA LYS A 176 6.54 -7.73 -18.86
C LYS A 176 8.03 -7.85 -19.21
N ILE A 177 8.86 -6.96 -18.69
CA ILE A 177 10.31 -7.01 -18.92
C ILE A 177 10.90 -8.24 -18.23
N LEU A 178 10.55 -8.49 -16.97
CA LEU A 178 11.05 -9.61 -16.18
C LEU A 178 10.48 -10.97 -16.62
N GLU A 179 9.27 -11.01 -17.18
CA GLU A 179 8.71 -12.21 -17.81
C GLU A 179 9.56 -12.67 -19.00
N LYS A 180 10.08 -11.72 -19.81
CA LYS A 180 11.06 -12.03 -20.87
C LYS A 180 12.39 -12.54 -20.33
N LYS A 181 12.67 -12.35 -19.03
CA LYS A 181 13.83 -12.90 -18.31
C LYS A 181 13.52 -14.20 -17.58
N GLY A 182 12.30 -14.72 -17.73
CA GLY A 182 11.86 -16.00 -17.18
C GLY A 182 11.27 -15.92 -15.77
N PHE A 183 11.02 -14.73 -15.22
CA PHE A 183 10.37 -14.58 -13.91
C PHE A 183 8.85 -14.61 -14.06
N TYR A 184 8.17 -15.17 -13.06
CA TYR A 184 6.72 -15.08 -12.95
C TYR A 184 6.32 -13.86 -12.13
N GLU A 185 5.15 -13.26 -12.40
CA GLU A 185 4.65 -12.09 -11.65
C GLU A 185 4.61 -12.32 -10.12
N LYS A 186 4.38 -13.55 -9.67
CA LYS A 186 4.40 -13.91 -8.24
C LYS A 186 5.78 -13.88 -7.59
N ASN A 187 6.83 -13.73 -8.38
CA ASN A 187 8.21 -13.60 -7.94
C ASN A 187 8.70 -12.14 -8.00
N ILE A 188 7.83 -11.20 -8.38
CA ILE A 188 8.19 -9.80 -8.56
C ILE A 188 7.48 -8.98 -7.48
N ILE A 189 8.24 -8.33 -6.60
CA ILE A 189 7.70 -7.67 -5.41
C ILE A 189 8.02 -6.17 -5.48
N SER A 190 7.01 -5.32 -5.32
CA SER A 190 7.28 -3.90 -5.07
C SER A 190 7.81 -3.71 -3.66
N TYR A 191 8.83 -2.86 -3.50
CA TYR A 191 9.34 -2.47 -2.18
C TYR A 191 8.22 -2.02 -1.22
N LYS A 192 7.18 -1.36 -1.75
CA LYS A 192 6.00 -0.87 -1.00
C LYS A 192 5.28 -2.02 -0.30
N THR A 193 5.21 -3.19 -0.93
CA THR A 193 4.62 -4.39 -0.35
C THR A 193 5.45 -4.91 0.83
N ILE A 194 6.79 -4.90 0.70
CA ILE A 194 7.71 -5.31 1.77
C ILE A 194 7.65 -4.34 2.94
N CYS A 195 7.37 -3.07 2.67
CA CYS A 195 7.18 -2.10 3.72
C CYS A 195 6.00 -2.45 4.62
N VAL A 196 4.89 -3.02 4.15
CA VAL A 196 3.71 -3.32 4.98
C VAL A 196 4.10 -4.13 6.25
N PRO A 197 3.62 -3.75 7.47
CA PRO A 197 3.89 -4.47 8.71
C PRO A 197 3.70 -5.96 8.58
N HIS A 198 4.53 -6.74 9.28
CA HIS A 198 4.43 -8.20 9.29
C HIS A 198 4.51 -8.85 7.89
N PHE A 199 5.16 -8.19 6.93
CA PHE A 199 5.54 -8.82 5.66
C PHE A 199 6.33 -10.10 5.93
N SER A 200 6.00 -11.14 5.17
CA SER A 200 6.82 -12.33 4.99
C SER A 200 6.63 -12.85 3.57
N PHE A 201 7.65 -13.51 3.03
CA PHE A 201 7.55 -14.15 1.71
C PHE A 201 6.44 -15.20 1.66
N GLU A 202 6.18 -15.89 2.77
CA GLU A 202 5.09 -16.86 2.91
C GLU A 202 3.72 -16.19 2.77
N LYS A 203 3.45 -15.14 3.56
CA LYS A 203 2.21 -14.36 3.46
C LYS A 203 2.03 -13.77 2.06
N TYR A 204 3.11 -13.25 1.46
CA TYR A 204 3.10 -12.72 0.10
C TYR A 204 2.73 -13.78 -0.94
N LYS A 205 3.39 -14.95 -0.90
CA LYS A 205 3.12 -16.07 -1.80
C LYS A 205 1.67 -16.55 -1.66
N LEU A 206 1.22 -16.78 -0.43
CA LEU A 206 -0.15 -17.20 -0.14
C LEU A 206 -1.17 -16.18 -0.70
N LEU A 207 -0.90 -14.89 -0.52
CA LEU A 207 -1.79 -13.84 -1.02
C LEU A 207 -1.85 -13.82 -2.55
N LYS A 208 -0.71 -13.90 -3.24
CA LYS A 208 -0.66 -13.96 -4.72
C LYS A 208 -1.38 -15.19 -5.26
N GLU A 209 -1.28 -16.33 -4.58
CA GLU A 209 -1.92 -17.59 -4.98
C GLU A 209 -3.41 -17.64 -4.63
N SER A 210 -3.86 -16.85 -3.64
CA SER A 210 -5.25 -16.83 -3.17
C SER A 210 -6.27 -16.38 -4.22
N LYS A 211 -5.83 -15.69 -5.28
CA LYS A 211 -6.70 -15.07 -6.30
C LYS A 211 -7.80 -14.20 -5.67
N LEU A 212 -7.43 -13.40 -4.66
CA LEU A 212 -8.35 -12.50 -3.96
C LEU A 212 -9.04 -11.53 -4.92
N SER A 213 -10.36 -11.39 -4.78
CA SER A 213 -11.16 -10.35 -5.43
C SER A 213 -11.71 -9.40 -4.38
N ILE A 214 -11.57 -8.09 -4.61
CA ILE A 214 -11.99 -7.07 -3.64
C ILE A 214 -13.18 -6.30 -4.20
N LEU A 215 -14.32 -6.34 -3.52
CA LEU A 215 -15.47 -5.46 -3.80
C LEU A 215 -15.44 -4.34 -2.77
N SER A 216 -15.29 -3.11 -3.21
CA SER A 216 -15.00 -1.97 -2.34
C SER A 216 -15.93 -0.80 -2.65
N LEU A 217 -16.53 -0.20 -1.62
CA LEU A 217 -17.42 0.97 -1.75
C LEU A 217 -16.76 2.13 -2.52
N ASN A 218 -15.44 2.27 -2.38
CA ASN A 218 -14.62 3.30 -3.04
C ASN A 218 -13.26 2.73 -3.49
N CYS A 219 -12.29 3.63 -3.76
CA CYS A 219 -10.95 3.29 -4.24
C CYS A 219 -10.10 2.39 -3.31
N ALA A 220 -10.51 2.10 -2.06
CA ALA A 220 -9.75 1.28 -1.12
C ALA A 220 -9.30 -0.08 -1.71
N GLY A 221 -10.17 -0.79 -2.43
CA GLY A 221 -9.82 -2.06 -3.07
C GLY A 221 -8.75 -1.95 -4.17
N GLY A 222 -8.81 -0.89 -4.98
CA GLY A 222 -7.80 -0.60 -5.99
C GLY A 222 -6.45 -0.21 -5.37
N ILE A 223 -6.49 0.59 -4.30
CA ILE A 223 -5.32 0.98 -3.50
C ILE A 223 -4.61 -0.25 -2.92
N ILE A 224 -5.37 -1.14 -2.26
CA ILE A 224 -4.83 -2.37 -1.68
C ILE A 224 -4.23 -3.25 -2.78
N SER A 225 -4.96 -3.43 -3.87
CA SER A 225 -4.46 -4.25 -4.98
C SER A 225 -3.14 -3.70 -5.53
N HIS A 226 -3.00 -2.37 -5.64
CA HIS A 226 -1.75 -1.75 -6.03
C HIS A 226 -0.64 -1.94 -4.99
N LEU A 227 -0.91 -1.68 -3.71
CA LEU A 227 0.06 -1.80 -2.61
C LEU A 227 0.65 -3.21 -2.50
N PHE A 228 -0.17 -4.24 -2.73
CA PHE A 228 0.21 -5.64 -2.66
C PHE A 228 0.54 -6.25 -4.04
N THR A 229 0.60 -5.43 -5.09
CA THR A 229 0.87 -5.86 -6.47
C THR A 229 -0.08 -6.97 -6.96
N LEU A 230 -1.34 -6.94 -6.52
CA LEU A 230 -2.36 -7.90 -6.93
C LEU A 230 -2.98 -7.48 -8.28
N PRO A 231 -3.25 -8.43 -9.18
CA PRO A 231 -4.06 -8.17 -10.35
C PRO A 231 -5.44 -7.63 -9.93
N PHE A 232 -5.97 -6.66 -10.68
CA PHE A 232 -7.33 -6.17 -10.47
C PHE A 232 -8.36 -7.24 -10.88
N ARG A 233 -8.72 -8.12 -9.95
CA ARG A 233 -9.71 -9.20 -10.09
C ARG A 233 -11.14 -8.75 -9.74
N SER A 234 -11.43 -7.48 -9.94
CA SER A 234 -12.72 -6.87 -9.60
C SER A 234 -12.88 -5.59 -10.42
N PRO A 235 -14.11 -5.26 -10.86
CA PRO A 235 -14.37 -3.99 -11.53
C PRO A 235 -14.37 -2.79 -10.55
N PHE A 236 -14.38 -3.03 -9.23
CA PHE A 236 -14.39 -2.01 -8.17
C PHE A 236 -13.02 -1.35 -7.99
N VAL A 237 -12.50 -0.79 -9.07
CA VAL A 237 -11.22 -0.09 -9.15
C VAL A 237 -11.49 1.21 -9.87
N ASN A 238 -10.98 2.33 -9.32
CA ASN A 238 -11.17 3.67 -9.88
C ASN A 238 -12.64 4.10 -9.99
N MET A 239 -13.44 3.67 -9.01
CA MET A 239 -14.86 3.99 -8.92
C MET A 239 -15.33 4.04 -7.46
N PHE A 240 -16.52 4.59 -7.25
CA PHE A 240 -17.25 4.49 -6.00
C PHE A 240 -18.76 4.32 -6.23
N MET A 241 -19.48 3.90 -5.19
CA MET A 241 -20.94 3.87 -5.15
C MET A 241 -21.44 4.67 -3.95
N ASN A 242 -22.73 4.98 -3.93
CA ASN A 242 -23.38 5.42 -2.71
C ASN A 242 -23.35 4.31 -1.64
N GLU A 243 -23.22 4.70 -0.37
CA GLU A 243 -23.19 3.79 0.78
C GLU A 243 -24.37 2.81 0.79
N LEU A 244 -25.59 3.31 0.62
CA LEU A 244 -26.81 2.49 0.69
C LEU A 244 -26.99 1.61 -0.56
N ASP A 245 -26.61 2.12 -1.74
CA ASP A 245 -26.66 1.34 -2.98
C ASP A 245 -25.70 0.15 -2.89
N PHE A 246 -24.47 0.37 -2.43
CA PHE A 246 -23.49 -0.70 -2.26
C PHE A 246 -23.96 -1.74 -1.24
N LEU A 247 -24.47 -1.31 -0.09
CA LEU A 247 -24.99 -2.22 0.93
C LEU A 247 -26.19 -3.03 0.39
N THR A 248 -27.14 -2.37 -0.28
CA THR A 248 -28.30 -3.03 -0.89
C THR A 248 -27.89 -4.03 -1.98
N LEU A 249 -26.86 -3.71 -2.76
CA LEU A 249 -26.28 -4.62 -3.74
C LEU A 249 -25.68 -5.87 -3.09
N LEU A 250 -25.00 -5.70 -1.94
CA LEU A 250 -24.41 -6.79 -1.17
C LEU A 250 -25.44 -7.67 -0.44
N GLU A 251 -26.53 -7.07 0.06
CA GLU A 251 -27.65 -7.77 0.69
C GLU A 251 -28.45 -8.61 -0.31
N LYS A 252 -28.49 -8.14 -1.57
CA LYS A 252 -28.96 -8.93 -2.70
C LYS A 252 -27.91 -9.99 -3.08
N ASN A 253 -27.97 -10.51 -4.30
CA ASN A 253 -26.94 -11.39 -4.83
C ASN A 253 -25.97 -10.55 -5.67
N PRO A 254 -24.74 -10.25 -5.20
CA PRO A 254 -23.80 -9.40 -5.93
C PRO A 254 -23.50 -9.91 -7.34
N MET A 255 -23.39 -11.24 -7.51
CA MET A 255 -23.11 -11.84 -8.82
C MET A 255 -24.22 -11.54 -9.83
N LYS A 256 -25.49 -11.55 -9.40
CA LYS A 256 -26.62 -11.14 -10.24
C LYS A 256 -26.69 -9.63 -10.39
N SER A 257 -26.56 -8.88 -9.30
CA SER A 257 -26.69 -7.42 -9.28
C SER A 257 -25.63 -6.71 -10.11
N LEU A 258 -24.45 -7.31 -10.29
CA LEU A 258 -23.35 -6.77 -11.09
C LEU A 258 -23.32 -7.28 -12.53
N SER A 259 -24.27 -8.13 -12.92
CA SER A 259 -24.43 -8.60 -14.30
C SER A 259 -25.39 -7.71 -15.08
N GLY A 260 -25.13 -7.47 -16.36
CA GLY A 260 -26.02 -6.69 -17.23
C GLY A 260 -25.33 -5.55 -17.96
N GLU A 261 -26.13 -4.68 -18.55
CA GLU A 261 -25.64 -3.55 -19.33
C GLU A 261 -25.49 -2.29 -18.46
N LEU A 262 -24.37 -1.57 -18.66
CA LEU A 262 -24.15 -0.24 -18.11
C LEU A 262 -24.79 0.79 -19.02
N SER A 263 -25.73 1.58 -18.50
CA SER A 263 -26.30 2.75 -19.17
C SER A 263 -25.67 4.01 -18.60
N LEU A 264 -25.18 4.91 -19.46
CA LEU A 264 -24.69 6.22 -19.01
C LEU A 264 -25.91 7.04 -18.60
N ILE A 265 -25.95 7.49 -17.34
CA ILE A 265 -27.09 8.26 -16.82
C ILE A 265 -26.72 9.69 -16.44
N ASP A 266 -25.44 9.95 -16.16
CA ASP A 266 -24.98 11.27 -15.71
C ASP A 266 -23.46 11.42 -15.86
N VAL A 267 -22.96 12.64 -15.64
CA VAL A 267 -21.53 12.98 -15.63
C VAL A 267 -21.21 13.70 -14.31
N GLY A 268 -20.24 13.18 -13.58
CA GLY A 268 -19.72 13.82 -12.38
C GLY A 268 -18.38 14.50 -12.63
N THR A 269 -17.97 15.38 -11.71
CA THR A 269 -16.65 16.02 -11.76
C THR A 269 -15.79 15.57 -10.59
N ASN A 270 -14.56 15.15 -10.86
CA ASN A 270 -13.55 14.85 -9.85
C ASN A 270 -12.59 16.03 -9.72
N ASN A 271 -12.87 16.92 -8.77
CA ASN A 271 -12.10 18.14 -8.54
C ASN A 271 -10.62 17.89 -8.23
N ASN A 272 -10.28 16.74 -7.62
CA ASN A 272 -8.89 16.42 -7.29
C ASN A 272 -8.04 16.11 -8.54
N LEU A 273 -8.70 15.68 -9.62
CA LEU A 273 -8.04 15.33 -10.89
C LEU A 273 -8.32 16.37 -11.99
N GLY A 274 -9.26 17.29 -11.77
CA GLY A 274 -9.70 18.24 -12.78
C GLY A 274 -10.33 17.55 -14.01
N ILE A 275 -11.02 16.42 -13.82
CA ILE A 275 -11.66 15.68 -14.90
C ILE A 275 -13.15 15.47 -14.64
N ASP A 276 -13.92 15.41 -15.72
CA ASP A 276 -15.26 14.85 -15.72
C ASP A 276 -15.20 13.33 -15.92
N TYR A 277 -16.17 12.62 -15.35
CA TYR A 277 -16.22 11.17 -15.33
C TYR A 277 -17.64 10.62 -15.52
N PRO A 278 -17.80 9.40 -16.06
CA PRO A 278 -19.12 8.84 -16.29
C PRO A 278 -19.74 8.28 -15.02
N ILE A 279 -21.05 8.49 -14.87
CA ILE A 279 -21.89 7.81 -13.90
C ILE A 279 -22.79 6.84 -14.67
N PHE A 280 -22.54 5.55 -14.48
CA PHE A 280 -23.34 4.50 -15.09
C PHE A 280 -24.41 3.99 -14.12
N GLU A 281 -25.54 3.56 -14.65
CA GLU A 281 -26.52 2.77 -13.93
C GLU A 281 -26.37 1.29 -14.31
N LEU A 282 -26.56 0.42 -13.33
CA LEU A 282 -26.62 -1.03 -13.49
C LEU A 282 -27.65 -1.60 -12.54
N ASN A 283 -28.74 -2.15 -13.08
CA ASN A 283 -29.82 -2.77 -12.29
C ASN A 283 -30.34 -1.84 -11.16
N GLY A 284 -30.48 -0.54 -11.45
CA GLY A 284 -30.91 0.47 -10.49
C GLY A 284 -29.82 0.97 -9.52
N PHE A 285 -28.56 0.57 -9.68
CA PHE A 285 -27.44 1.06 -8.87
C PHE A 285 -26.57 2.03 -9.64
N LYS A 286 -26.15 3.14 -8.99
CA LYS A 286 -25.24 4.12 -9.60
C LYS A 286 -23.78 3.78 -9.34
N ILE A 287 -22.98 3.79 -10.39
CA ILE A 287 -21.54 3.50 -10.39
C ILE A 287 -20.81 4.74 -10.90
N HIS A 288 -20.08 5.42 -10.01
CA HIS A 288 -19.30 6.61 -10.33
C HIS A 288 -17.87 6.20 -10.69
N MET A 289 -17.44 6.33 -11.94
CA MET A 289 -16.10 5.89 -12.39
C MET A 289 -15.08 7.04 -12.38
N ASN A 290 -14.80 7.56 -11.19
CA ASN A 290 -14.21 8.87 -10.95
C ASN A 290 -12.73 9.09 -11.35
N HIS A 291 -12.05 8.10 -11.92
CA HIS A 291 -10.70 8.27 -12.48
C HIS A 291 -10.65 8.04 -14.01
N TYR A 292 -11.80 8.10 -14.68
CA TYR A 292 -11.89 7.87 -16.12
C TYR A 292 -12.49 9.09 -16.83
N SER A 293 -11.66 9.80 -17.59
CA SER A 293 -12.14 10.84 -18.52
C SER A 293 -12.68 10.26 -19.83
N ASP A 294 -12.23 9.05 -20.22
CA ASP A 294 -12.76 8.31 -21.36
C ASP A 294 -13.85 7.33 -20.90
N PHE A 295 -15.08 7.62 -21.31
CA PHE A 295 -16.28 6.92 -20.87
C PHE A 295 -16.38 5.52 -21.49
N THR A 296 -15.94 5.36 -22.74
CA THR A 296 -15.91 4.08 -23.43
C THR A 296 -14.87 3.17 -22.80
N TYR A 297 -13.69 3.73 -22.50
CA TYR A 297 -12.64 3.00 -21.82
C TYR A 297 -13.06 2.56 -20.41
N ALA A 298 -13.75 3.42 -19.65
CA ALA A 298 -14.38 3.07 -18.37
C ALA A 298 -15.32 1.86 -18.48
N LYS A 299 -16.30 1.92 -19.40
CA LYS A 299 -17.27 0.82 -19.63
C LYS A 299 -16.55 -0.48 -20.05
N ASN A 300 -15.56 -0.40 -20.92
CA ASN A 300 -14.77 -1.56 -21.33
C ASN A 300 -13.97 -2.18 -20.17
N LYS A 301 -13.36 -1.34 -19.32
CA LYS A 301 -12.62 -1.82 -18.13
C LYS A 301 -13.52 -2.49 -17.11
N TRP A 302 -14.75 -2.02 -16.94
CA TRP A 302 -15.74 -2.69 -16.11
C TRP A 302 -15.99 -4.12 -16.59
N TYR A 303 -16.35 -4.31 -17.86
CA TYR A 303 -16.65 -5.64 -18.39
C TYR A 303 -15.44 -6.56 -18.39
N GLU A 304 -14.26 -6.04 -18.77
CA GLU A 304 -13.00 -6.80 -18.72
C GLU A 304 -12.73 -7.34 -17.31
N ARG A 305 -12.93 -6.52 -16.27
CA ARG A 305 -12.63 -6.88 -14.88
C ARG A 305 -13.74 -7.70 -14.22
N MET A 306 -15.00 -7.55 -14.65
CA MET A 306 -16.11 -8.42 -14.23
C MET A 306 -15.81 -9.90 -14.49
N GLN A 307 -15.18 -10.22 -15.62
CA GLN A 307 -14.80 -11.59 -15.97
C GLN A 307 -13.69 -12.17 -15.07
N ARG A 308 -13.02 -11.33 -14.27
CA ARG A 308 -11.90 -11.75 -13.42
C ARG A 308 -12.29 -12.03 -11.98
N ILE A 309 -13.53 -11.75 -11.59
CA ILE A 309 -13.99 -11.91 -10.21
C ILE A 309 -13.89 -13.39 -9.80
N ASN A 310 -13.15 -13.63 -8.73
CA ASN A 310 -13.16 -14.89 -8.01
C ASN A 310 -14.18 -14.83 -6.87
N TRP A 311 -15.39 -15.29 -7.16
CA TRP A 311 -16.50 -15.32 -6.19
C TRP A 311 -16.24 -16.22 -4.97
N TYR A 312 -15.26 -17.12 -5.02
CA TYR A 312 -14.90 -18.02 -3.92
C TYR A 312 -13.94 -17.38 -2.90
N ASN A 313 -13.25 -16.30 -3.25
CA ASN A 313 -12.36 -15.59 -2.33
C ASN A 313 -12.56 -14.08 -2.50
N LEU A 314 -13.62 -13.59 -1.86
CA LEU A 314 -13.97 -12.18 -1.80
C LEU A 314 -13.49 -11.55 -0.50
N LEU A 315 -13.04 -10.30 -0.62
CA LEU A 315 -12.98 -9.35 0.48
C LEU A 315 -13.93 -8.19 0.17
N ILE A 316 -14.85 -7.92 1.09
CA ILE A 316 -15.74 -6.77 1.01
C ILE A 316 -15.20 -5.63 1.85
N ILE A 317 -15.07 -4.44 1.27
CA ILE A 317 -14.56 -3.25 1.95
C ILE A 317 -15.61 -2.14 1.90
N MET A 318 -15.96 -1.62 3.06
CA MET A 318 -16.88 -0.50 3.21
C MET A 318 -16.35 0.47 4.27
N TYR A 319 -16.93 1.65 4.32
CA TYR A 319 -16.83 2.56 5.46
C TYR A 319 -18.23 3.12 5.74
N THR A 320 -18.50 3.53 6.98
CA THR A 320 -19.73 4.24 7.32
C THR A 320 -19.56 5.09 8.58
N ASP A 321 -20.34 6.16 8.66
CA ASP A 321 -20.50 6.98 9.87
C ASP A 321 -21.75 6.58 10.68
N LYS A 322 -22.50 5.57 10.23
CA LYS A 322 -23.80 5.18 10.79
C LYS A 322 -23.75 3.77 11.41
N LYS A 323 -24.13 3.66 12.68
CA LYS A 323 -24.22 2.38 13.40
C LYS A 323 -25.18 1.40 12.73
N GLU A 324 -26.34 1.87 12.28
CA GLU A 324 -27.36 1.05 11.61
C GLU A 324 -26.83 0.44 10.29
N THR A 325 -26.06 1.21 9.50
CA THR A 325 -25.40 0.72 8.29
C THR A 325 -24.38 -0.37 8.64
N LEU A 326 -23.59 -0.18 9.71
CA LEU A 326 -22.62 -1.17 10.18
C LEU A 326 -23.31 -2.48 10.62
N GLU A 327 -24.40 -2.40 11.38
CA GLU A 327 -25.16 -3.57 11.83
C GLU A 327 -25.73 -4.39 10.66
N ARG A 328 -26.18 -3.72 9.61
CA ARG A 328 -26.62 -4.38 8.37
C ARG A 328 -25.44 -5.04 7.66
N PHE A 329 -24.31 -4.34 7.54
CA PHE A 329 -23.11 -4.87 6.91
C PHE A 329 -22.54 -6.09 7.64
N ASP A 330 -22.56 -6.10 8.98
CA ASP A 330 -22.05 -7.20 9.79
C ASP A 330 -22.81 -8.51 9.57
N LYS A 331 -24.12 -8.42 9.30
CA LYS A 331 -25.00 -9.57 9.01
C LYS A 331 -24.75 -10.20 7.64
N LEU A 332 -23.99 -9.56 6.76
CA LEU A 332 -23.75 -10.09 5.42
C LEU A 332 -22.94 -11.40 5.47
N PRO A 333 -23.28 -12.42 4.65
CA PRO A 333 -22.69 -13.74 4.73
C PRO A 333 -21.31 -13.85 4.02
N PHE A 334 -20.49 -12.80 4.06
CA PHE A 334 -19.13 -12.83 3.53
C PHE A 334 -18.13 -13.22 4.62
N ALA A 335 -17.25 -14.17 4.29
CA ALA A 335 -16.21 -14.65 5.19
C ALA A 335 -15.19 -13.55 5.53
N LYS A 336 -14.80 -12.73 4.54
CA LYS A 336 -13.91 -11.58 4.72
C LYS A 336 -14.65 -10.30 4.39
N LYS A 337 -14.93 -9.50 5.41
CA LYS A 337 -15.60 -8.22 5.25
C LYS A 337 -15.10 -7.23 6.30
N ILE A 338 -14.84 -6.01 5.87
CA ILE A 338 -14.33 -4.94 6.72
C ILE A 338 -15.16 -3.68 6.50
N CYS A 339 -15.54 -3.03 7.59
CA CYS A 339 -16.22 -1.75 7.60
C CYS A 339 -15.42 -0.78 8.47
N PHE A 340 -14.78 0.20 7.85
CA PHE A 340 -14.08 1.25 8.58
C PHE A 340 -15.08 2.22 9.21
N VAL A 341 -14.99 2.43 10.52
CA VAL A 341 -15.94 3.26 11.28
C VAL A 341 -15.22 4.22 12.24
N PRO A 342 -15.66 5.48 12.36
CA PRO A 342 -14.99 6.47 13.21
C PRO A 342 -15.46 6.39 14.68
N PHE A 343 -15.93 5.22 15.12
CA PHE A 343 -16.47 4.98 16.45
C PHE A 343 -16.15 3.55 16.90
N GLU A 344 -16.11 3.34 18.22
CA GLU A 344 -15.88 2.02 18.79
C GLU A 344 -17.06 1.07 18.53
N SER A 345 -16.73 -0.18 18.19
CA SER A 345 -17.69 -1.24 17.97
C SER A 345 -17.05 -2.63 18.15
N ASP A 346 -17.79 -3.50 18.81
CA ASP A 346 -17.41 -4.90 19.03
C ASP A 346 -17.84 -5.83 17.88
N LEU A 347 -18.54 -5.31 16.87
CA LEU A 347 -18.93 -6.08 15.70
C LEU A 347 -17.69 -6.59 14.96
N ALA A 348 -17.72 -7.85 14.52
CA ALA A 348 -16.58 -8.53 13.93
C ALA A 348 -16.11 -7.84 12.65
N SER A 349 -17.04 -7.29 11.87
CA SER A 349 -16.73 -6.54 10.65
C SER A 349 -16.29 -5.09 10.89
N ALA A 350 -16.36 -4.57 12.12
CA ALA A 350 -16.03 -3.18 12.41
C ALA A 350 -14.52 -2.97 12.57
N PHE A 351 -13.94 -2.09 11.76
CA PHE A 351 -12.55 -1.65 11.86
C PHE A 351 -12.55 -0.19 12.36
N SER A 352 -12.72 -0.07 13.67
CA SER A 352 -12.81 1.21 14.38
C SER A 352 -11.52 2.00 14.30
N PHE A 353 -11.66 3.32 14.17
CA PHE A 353 -10.59 4.27 14.32
C PHE A 353 -11.11 5.53 15.03
N ASN A 354 -10.25 6.18 15.78
CA ASN A 354 -10.58 7.42 16.47
C ASN A 354 -9.92 8.60 15.77
N LYS A 355 -10.72 9.53 15.25
CA LYS A 355 -10.21 10.71 14.53
C LYS A 355 -9.38 11.65 15.41
N ASN A 356 -9.68 11.69 16.72
CA ASN A 356 -8.92 12.51 17.67
C ASN A 356 -7.55 11.89 17.94
N GLU A 357 -7.47 10.57 18.12
CA GLU A 357 -6.19 9.86 18.27
C GLU A 357 -5.34 9.94 17.01
N LEU A 358 -5.98 10.01 15.83
CA LEU A 358 -5.33 10.21 14.55
C LEU A 358 -5.05 11.68 14.22
N SER A 359 -5.40 12.62 15.11
CA SER A 359 -5.24 14.07 14.90
C SER A 359 -5.71 14.56 13.53
N THR A 360 -6.85 14.05 13.04
CA THR A 360 -7.32 14.33 11.68
C THR A 360 -8.77 14.78 11.61
N THR A 361 -9.04 15.79 10.78
CA THR A 361 -10.40 16.25 10.43
C THR A 361 -10.93 15.59 9.16
N SER A 362 -10.17 14.64 8.62
CA SER A 362 -10.48 13.95 7.36
C SER A 362 -11.85 13.26 7.38
N LYS A 363 -12.49 13.22 6.20
CA LYS A 363 -13.69 12.41 5.99
C LYS A 363 -13.35 10.93 6.19
N THR A 364 -14.32 10.15 6.64
CA THR A 364 -14.14 8.73 6.98
C THR A 364 -13.61 7.92 5.80
N TRP A 365 -14.06 8.21 4.58
CA TRP A 365 -13.54 7.57 3.37
C TRP A 365 -12.06 7.87 3.09
N GLN A 366 -11.57 9.06 3.47
CA GLN A 366 -10.16 9.42 3.33
C GLN A 366 -9.31 8.63 4.33
N VAL A 367 -9.78 8.49 5.57
CA VAL A 367 -9.11 7.66 6.59
C VAL A 367 -9.09 6.19 6.16
N ALA A 368 -10.22 5.66 5.67
CA ALA A 368 -10.31 4.31 5.13
C ALA A 368 -9.32 4.07 3.98
N ASN A 369 -9.19 5.02 3.05
CA ASN A 369 -8.18 4.97 1.99
C ASN A 369 -6.76 5.03 2.58
N SER A 370 -6.48 5.90 3.55
CA SER A 370 -5.17 5.99 4.19
C SER A 370 -4.78 4.70 4.92
N ILE A 371 -5.71 4.03 5.61
CA ILE A 371 -5.47 2.70 6.19
C ILE A 371 -5.17 1.69 5.07
N SER A 372 -5.97 1.70 4.00
CA SER A 372 -5.81 0.81 2.83
C SER A 372 -4.49 1.00 2.08
N MET A 373 -3.98 2.24 2.06
CA MET A 373 -2.65 2.59 1.52
C MET A 373 -1.50 2.18 2.45
N GLY A 374 -1.82 1.71 3.65
CA GLY A 374 -0.86 1.50 4.72
C GLY A 374 -0.44 2.78 5.44
N LYS A 375 -0.82 3.99 5.00
CA LYS A 375 -0.42 5.26 5.64
C LYS A 375 -0.78 5.32 7.12
N ILE A 376 -1.94 4.78 7.48
CA ILE A 376 -2.38 4.64 8.88
C ILE A 376 -2.27 3.18 9.28
N ALA A 377 -1.34 2.87 10.19
CA ALA A 377 -1.07 1.50 10.65
C ALA A 377 -1.96 1.06 11.82
N LEU A 378 -3.27 1.02 11.63
CA LEU A 378 -4.17 0.56 12.71
C LEU A 378 -4.34 -0.96 12.75
N TYR A 379 -4.38 -1.59 11.58
CA TYR A 379 -4.67 -3.00 11.42
C TYR A 379 -3.66 -3.68 10.50
N ASP A 380 -3.38 -4.97 10.77
CA ASP A 380 -2.54 -5.79 9.91
C ASP A 380 -3.27 -6.12 8.61
N LEU A 381 -2.84 -5.48 7.52
CA LEU A 381 -3.42 -5.68 6.20
C LEU A 381 -3.20 -7.11 5.68
N TRP A 382 -2.14 -7.81 6.06
CA TRP A 382 -1.97 -9.21 5.64
C TRP A 382 -3.03 -10.11 6.25
N ASP A 383 -3.28 -9.94 7.55
CA ASP A 383 -4.28 -10.73 8.27
C ASP A 383 -5.69 -10.46 7.75
N ILE A 384 -5.99 -9.20 7.39
CA ILE A 384 -7.23 -8.83 6.71
C ILE A 384 -7.36 -9.55 5.36
N LEU A 385 -6.33 -9.47 4.51
CA LEU A 385 -6.41 -9.97 3.13
C LEU A 385 -6.42 -11.51 3.07
N LEU A 386 -5.58 -12.15 3.88
CA LEU A 386 -5.46 -13.60 3.91
C LEU A 386 -6.62 -14.26 4.66
N TYR A 387 -7.03 -13.68 5.78
CA TYR A 387 -7.90 -14.37 6.75
C TYR A 387 -9.17 -13.60 7.12
N GLY A 388 -9.32 -12.34 6.70
CA GLY A 388 -10.42 -11.49 7.16
C GLY A 388 -10.32 -11.15 8.65
N LYS A 389 -9.12 -11.27 9.25
CA LYS A 389 -8.93 -11.15 10.69
C LYS A 389 -8.64 -9.71 11.08
N LYS A 390 -9.35 -9.23 12.11
CA LYS A 390 -9.13 -7.92 12.75
C LYS A 390 -7.97 -8.03 13.74
N THR A 391 -6.73 -7.91 13.25
CA THR A 391 -5.52 -7.84 14.08
C THR A 391 -5.08 -6.38 14.20
N LYS A 392 -5.16 -5.79 15.41
CA LYS A 392 -4.63 -4.44 15.66
C LYS A 392 -3.10 -4.47 15.69
N LEU A 393 -2.46 -3.40 15.21
CA LEU A 393 -1.00 -3.22 15.24
C LEU A 393 -0.49 -2.45 16.47
N SER A 394 -1.42 -1.95 17.30
CA SER A 394 -1.19 -1.27 18.57
C SER A 394 -1.09 -2.24 19.73
#